data_AF-A0A7C6UEW5-F1
#
_entry.id   AF-A0A7C6UEW5-F1
#
_cell.length_a   1.000
_cell.length_b   1.000
_cell.length_c   1.000
_cell.angle_alpha   90.00
_cell.angle_beta   90.00
_cell.angle_gamma   90.00
#
_symmetry.space_group_name_H-M   'P 1'
#
loop_
_entity.id
_entity.type
_entity.pdbx_description
1 polymer ?
#
loop_
_entity_poly.entity_id
_entity_poly.type
_entity_poly.pdbx_seq_one_letter_code
_entity_poly.pdbx_strand_id
1 'polypeptide(L)'
;MNVNLVKWGNSAAIRLPKTILDELNVNETNFVNISFDISIEGDKLLLSKKQKKTKFELLCEQSKGEKLNPKIDIDWGNPVGMEEW
;
A
#
# COMPACT_ATOMS: atom_id res chain seq x y z
N MET A 1 19.54 15.29 8.21
CA MET A 1 19.94 13.90 7.90
C MET A 1 20.72 13.92 6.60
N ASN A 2 21.90 13.30 6.55
CA ASN A 2 22.69 13.18 5.32
C ASN A 2 22.61 11.72 4.84
N VAL A 3 22.33 11.53 3.56
CA VAL A 3 22.24 10.22 2.92
C VAL A 3 23.18 10.20 1.74
N ASN A 4 23.91 9.11 1.58
CA ASN A 4 24.87 8.95 0.49
C ASN A 4 24.20 8.26 -0.71
N LEU A 5 24.63 8.67 -1.89
CA LEU A 5 24.31 8.00 -3.13
C LEU A 5 25.12 6.71 -3.22
N VAL A 6 24.47 5.58 -3.47
CA VAL A 6 25.14 4.28 -3.66
C VAL A 6 24.85 3.73 -5.04
N LYS A 7 25.79 2.96 -5.60
CA LYS A 7 25.56 2.23 -6.84
C LYS A 7 24.68 1.01 -6.56
N TRP A 8 23.58 0.88 -7.29
CA TRP A 8 22.69 -0.27 -7.27
C TRP A 8 22.53 -0.81 -8.69
N GLY A 9 23.34 -1.82 -9.02
CA GLY A 9 23.45 -2.33 -10.39
C GLY A 9 23.94 -1.24 -11.36
N ASN A 10 23.13 -0.95 -12.38
CA ASN A 10 23.39 0.11 -13.37
C ASN A 10 22.84 1.48 -12.96
N SER A 11 22.19 1.58 -11.81
CA SER A 11 21.54 2.80 -11.32
C SER A 11 22.18 3.31 -10.03
N ALA A 12 21.81 4.52 -9.64
CA ALA A 12 22.10 5.06 -8.33
C ALA A 12 20.89 4.90 -7.40
N ALA A 13 21.13 4.72 -6.11
CA ALA A 13 20.10 4.61 -5.09
C ALA A 13 20.44 5.46 -3.87
N ILE A 14 19.40 5.90 -3.17
CA ILE A 14 19.50 6.57 -1.88
C ILE A 14 18.75 5.71 -0.87
N ARG A 15 19.35 5.42 0.28
CA ARG A 15 18.67 4.69 1.35
C ARG A 15 17.71 5.64 2.07
N LEU A 16 16.41 5.33 2.03
CA LEU A 16 15.40 6.01 2.83
C LEU A 16 15.27 5.30 4.19
N PRO A 17 15.56 5.97 5.31
CA PRO A 17 15.38 5.39 6.64
C PRO A 17 13.89 5.18 6.98
N LYS A 18 13.64 4.19 7.84
CA LYS A 18 12.29 3.78 8.24
C LYS A 18 11.45 4.93 8.78
N THR A 19 12.04 5.86 9.53
CA THR A 19 11.34 7.04 10.07
C THR A 19 10.65 7.87 8.99
N ILE A 20 11.30 8.08 7.84
CA ILE A 20 10.71 8.85 6.72
C ILE A 20 9.60 8.04 6.05
N LEU A 21 9.77 6.72 5.91
CA LEU A 21 8.75 5.84 5.36
C LEU A 21 7.50 5.81 6.25
N ASP A 22 7.68 5.81 7.57
CA ASP A 22 6.60 5.81 8.56
C ASP A 22 5.78 7.11 8.49
N GLU A 23 6.44 8.26 8.41
CA GLU A 23 5.77 9.56 8.18
C GLU A 23 4.97 9.58 6.87
N LEU A 24 5.50 8.92 5.83
CA LEU A 24 4.81 8.76 4.55
C LEU A 24 3.76 7.64 4.55
N ASN A 25 3.50 6.98 5.68
CA ASN A 25 2.60 5.83 5.80
C ASN A 25 2.94 4.73 4.77
N VAL A 26 4.23 4.41 4.64
CA VAL A 26 4.77 3.36 3.78
C VAL A 26 5.24 2.20 4.65
N ASN A 27 4.53 1.08 4.54
CA ASN A 27 4.69 -0.10 5.37
C ASN A 27 4.91 -1.32 4.46
N GLU A 28 5.38 -2.43 5.01
CA GLU A 28 5.62 -3.67 4.23
C GLU A 28 4.38 -4.13 3.46
N THR A 29 3.18 -3.87 3.99
CA THR A 29 1.89 -4.23 3.39
C THR A 29 1.55 -3.44 2.13
N ASN A 30 2.01 -2.19 2.00
CA ASN A 30 1.64 -1.32 0.87
C ASN A 30 2.81 -1.05 -0.10
N PHE A 31 3.98 -1.62 0.17
CA PHE A 31 5.22 -1.38 -0.57
C PHE A 31 5.10 -1.65 -2.08
N VAL A 32 4.30 -2.64 -2.49
CA VAL A 32 4.07 -3.00 -3.91
C VAL A 32 3.20 -1.98 -4.67
N ASN A 33 2.34 -1.24 -3.97
CA ASN A 33 1.39 -0.31 -4.58
C ASN A 33 1.85 1.15 -4.54
N ILE A 34 3.04 1.39 -4.01
CA ILE A 34 3.61 2.72 -3.91
C ILE A 34 4.58 2.94 -5.06
N SER A 35 4.28 3.98 -5.83
CA SER A 35 5.21 4.57 -6.79
C SER A 35 5.51 6.00 -6.36
N PHE A 36 6.65 6.53 -6.77
CA PHE A 36 6.99 7.93 -6.56
C PHE A 36 7.18 8.60 -7.92
N ASP A 37 6.55 9.76 -8.11
CA ASP A 37 6.89 10.67 -9.20
C ASP A 37 8.14 11.46 -8.78
N ILE A 38 9.07 11.60 -9.72
CA ILE A 38 10.35 12.29 -9.50
C ILE A 38 10.34 13.57 -10.32
N SER A 39 10.56 14.71 -9.66
CA SER A 39 10.72 16.01 -10.31
C SER A 39 11.95 16.75 -9.79
N ILE A 40 12.46 17.69 -10.59
CA ILE A 40 13.61 18.52 -10.23
C ILE A 40 13.13 19.96 -10.12
N GLU A 41 13.44 20.61 -9.00
CA GLU A 41 13.19 22.03 -8.78
C GLU A 41 14.51 22.70 -8.36
N GLY A 42 15.19 23.29 -9.35
CA GLY A 42 16.56 23.82 -9.17
C GLY A 42 17.52 22.69 -8.78
N ASP A 43 18.20 22.84 -7.64
CA ASP A 43 19.12 21.85 -7.07
C ASP A 43 18.43 20.81 -6.16
N LYS A 44 17.10 20.77 -6.15
CA LYS A 44 16.33 19.84 -5.31
C LYS A 44 15.73 18.72 -6.14
N LEU A 45 15.85 17.50 -5.63
CA LEU A 45 15.10 16.34 -6.09
C LEU A 45 13.83 16.19 -5.25
N LEU A 46 12.66 16.29 -5.88
CA LEU A 46 11.37 16.11 -5.22
C LEU A 46 10.83 14.71 -5.54
N LEU A 47 10.44 13.98 -4.49
CA LEU A 47 9.80 12.66 -4.58
C LEU A 47 8.36 12.81 -4.09
N SER A 48 7.40 12.66 -5.00
CA SER A 48 5.97 12.76 -4.68
C SER A 48 5.34 11.38 -4.61
N LYS A 49 4.82 10.99 -3.44
CA LYS A 49 4.15 9.69 -3.26
C LYS A 49 2.94 9.60 -4.17
N LYS A 50 2.92 8.59 -5.02
CA LYS A 50 1.80 8.21 -5.87
C LYS A 50 1.32 6.82 -5.49
N GLN A 51 0.26 6.79 -4.70
CA GLN A 51 -0.44 5.55 -4.40
C GLN A 51 -1.50 5.33 -5.46
N LYS A 52 -1.37 4.25 -6.25
CA LYS A 52 -2.48 3.82 -7.09
C LYS A 52 -3.55 3.25 -6.17
N LYS A 53 -4.78 3.73 -6.34
CA LYS A 53 -5.94 3.11 -5.70
C LYS A 53 -5.99 1.64 -6.10
N THR A 54 -6.21 0.78 -5.13
CA THR A 54 -6.42 -0.64 -5.40
C THR A 54 -7.69 -0.83 -6.23
N LYS A 55 -7.77 -1.95 -6.95
CA LYS A 55 -8.99 -2.32 -7.67
C LYS A 55 -10.21 -2.34 -6.74
N PHE A 56 -10.02 -2.74 -5.49
CA PHE A 56 -11.07 -2.74 -4.47
C PHE A 56 -11.52 -1.31 -4.12
N GLU A 57 -10.60 -0.39 -3.85
CA GLU A 57 -10.95 1.01 -3.58
C GLU A 57 -11.73 1.65 -4.73
N LEU A 58 -11.32 1.39 -5.98
CA LEU A 58 -12.05 1.87 -7.16
C LEU A 58 -13.47 1.29 -7.25
N LEU A 59 -13.63 0.00 -6.93
CA LEU A 59 -14.95 -0.64 -6.87
C LEU A 59 -15.80 -0.09 -5.71
N CYS A 60 -15.20 0.23 -4.56
CA CYS A 60 -15.88 0.86 -3.44
C CYS A 60 -16.41 2.24 -3.79
N GLU A 61 -15.63 3.07 -4.50
CA GLU A 61 -16.09 4.40 -4.96
C GLU A 61 -17.26 4.30 -5.95
N GLN A 62 -17.31 3.24 -6.74
CA GLN A 62 -18.41 2.97 -7.67
C GLN A 62 -19.64 2.37 -6.97
N SER A 63 -19.51 1.94 -5.72
CA SER A 63 -20.61 1.36 -4.96
C SER A 63 -21.55 2.45 -4.45
N LYS A 64 -22.81 2.40 -4.90
CA LYS A 64 -23.89 3.29 -4.43
C LYS A 64 -24.59 2.80 -3.16
N GLY A 65 -24.08 1.74 -2.53
CA GLY A 65 -24.67 1.16 -1.31
C GLY A 65 -26.02 0.47 -1.52
N GLU A 66 -26.47 0.28 -2.75
CA GLU A 66 -27.83 -0.16 -3.09
C GLU A 66 -28.12 -1.63 -2.71
N LYS A 67 -27.09 -2.44 -2.48
CA LYS A 67 -27.19 -3.79 -1.90
C LYS A 67 -26.07 -4.02 -0.90
N LEU A 68 -26.27 -3.56 0.33
CA LEU A 68 -25.61 -4.24 1.44
C LEU A 68 -26.11 -5.70 1.42
N ASN A 69 -25.19 -6.66 1.47
CA ASN A 69 -25.59 -8.04 1.77
C ASN A 69 -26.50 -7.97 3.01
N PRO A 70 -27.62 -8.72 3.01
CA PRO A 70 -28.52 -8.69 4.15
C PRO A 70 -27.70 -8.90 5.42
N LYS A 71 -27.92 -8.07 6.45
CA LYS A 71 -27.37 -8.25 7.81
C LYS A 71 -28.02 -9.46 8.49
N ILE A 72 -28.22 -10.53 7.74
CA ILE A 72 -28.65 -11.81 8.27
C ILE A 72 -27.39 -12.41 8.86
N ASP A 73 -27.47 -12.76 10.15
CA ASP A 73 -26.50 -13.64 10.76
C ASP A 73 -26.44 -14.91 9.91
N ILE A 74 -25.32 -15.13 9.24
CA ILE A 74 -25.13 -16.32 8.41
C ILE A 74 -24.91 -17.45 9.40
N ASP A 75 -25.90 -18.33 9.52
CA ASP A 75 -25.72 -19.60 10.23
C ASP A 75 -24.75 -20.47 9.41
N TRP A 76 -23.51 -20.58 9.88
CA TRP A 76 -22.48 -21.41 9.26
C TRP A 76 -22.71 -22.91 9.50
N GLY A 77 -23.75 -23.26 10.26
CA GLY A 77 -24.06 -24.63 10.63
C GLY A 77 -23.08 -25.19 11.66
N ASN A 78 -23.31 -26.45 12.04
CA ASN A 78 -22.40 -27.18 12.91
C ASN A 78 -21.24 -27.76 12.09
N PRO A 79 -20.05 -27.93 12.69
CA PRO A 79 -18.95 -28.64 12.05
C PRO A 79 -19.40 -30.07 11.66
N VAL A 80 -19.25 -30.42 10.39
CA VAL A 80 -19.60 -31.74 9.84
C VAL A 80 -18.40 -32.67 9.72
N GLY A 81 -17.20 -32.20 10.06
CA GLY A 81 -15.96 -32.98 10.04
C GLY A 81 -15.68 -33.65 11.39
N MET A 82 -15.05 -34.83 11.37
CA MET A 82 -14.54 -35.53 12.56
C MET A 82 -13.12 -35.08 12.92
N GLU A 83 -12.82 -33.78 12.81
CA GLU A 83 -11.53 -33.23 13.24
C GLU A 83 -11.60 -32.91 14.74
N GLU A 84 -11.87 -33.92 15.57
CA GLU A 84 -11.54 -33.87 17.00
C GLU A 84 -10.06 -34.25 17.15
N TRP A 85 -9.29 -33.35 17.76
CA TRP A 85 -7.86 -33.52 18.04
C TRP A 85 -7.69 -34.00 19.48
#